data_AF-A0A941WHQ2-F1
#
_entry.id   AF-A0A941WHQ2-F1
#
_cell.length_a   1.000
_cell.length_b   1.000
_cell.length_c   1.000
_cell.angle_alpha   90.00
_cell.angle_beta   90.00
_cell.angle_gamma   90.00
#
_symmetry.space_group_name_H-M   'P 1'
#
loop_
_entity.id
_entity.type
_entity.pdbx_description
1 polymer ?
#
loop_
_entity_poly.entity_id
_entity_poly.type
_entity_poly.pdbx_seq_one_letter_code
_entity_poly.pdbx_strand_id
1 'polypeptide(L)'
;LISPEGRMEINYLTNVQPNGFLRETGLSFYLPETMEQLKWKRRGHWSYYPAGEFAGNEGETSLYNPNQAAYGERPKQPWQMDTHNYYYWADAGANCDRPLTQMAKGMKENIYYYTLNAGNPSTGLSVISPDASVACRSNKRADGQLILYVNNRWDYPEIAWGNYCKTLEANPCFGKIEIIF
;
A
#
# COMPACT_ATOMS: atom_id res chain seq x y z
N LEU A 1 -0.55 22.65 -1.49
CA LEU A 1 -1.63 23.50 -0.96
C LEU A 1 -2.24 22.78 0.23
N ILE A 2 -2.44 23.46 1.36
CA ILE A 2 -3.19 22.92 2.51
C ILE A 2 -4.41 23.82 2.70
N SER A 3 -5.60 23.23 2.73
CA SER A 3 -6.86 23.96 2.89
C SER A 3 -7.39 23.87 4.33
N PRO A 4 -8.29 24.79 4.75
CA PRO A 4 -8.91 24.76 6.07
C PRO A 4 -9.72 23.50 6.37
N GLU A 5 -10.16 22.79 5.33
CA GLU A 5 -10.94 21.54 5.43
C GLU A 5 -10.05 20.31 5.66
N GLY A 6 -8.76 20.50 6.00
CA GLY A 6 -7.83 19.41 6.26
C GLY A 6 -7.33 18.71 4.99
N ARG A 7 -7.50 19.33 3.82
CA ARG A 7 -7.03 18.79 2.54
C ARG A 7 -5.63 19.28 2.21
N MET A 8 -4.73 18.35 1.94
CA MET A 8 -3.39 18.61 1.43
C MET A 8 -3.27 18.11 -0.01
N GLU A 9 -2.98 19.02 -0.92
CA GLU A 9 -2.64 18.73 -2.31
C GLU A 9 -1.14 18.93 -2.56
N ILE A 10 -0.52 17.93 -3.15
CA ILE A 10 0.91 17.91 -3.51
C ILE A 10 1.02 17.64 -5.00
N ASN A 11 1.58 18.59 -5.73
CA ASN A 11 2.00 18.41 -7.12
C ASN A 11 3.52 18.33 -7.13
N TYR A 12 4.07 17.35 -7.82
CA TYR A 12 5.51 17.15 -7.87
C TYR A 12 5.97 16.79 -9.29
N LEU A 13 7.19 17.22 -9.61
CA LEU A 13 7.93 16.86 -10.81
C LEU A 13 9.38 16.64 -10.40
N THR A 14 9.94 15.53 -10.84
CA THR A 14 11.35 15.21 -10.68
C THR A 14 11.94 14.90 -12.04
N ASN A 15 13.19 15.32 -12.24
CA ASN A 15 13.93 15.14 -13.48
C ASN A 15 15.20 14.33 -13.20
N VAL A 16 15.75 13.69 -14.24
CA VAL A 16 17.05 13.00 -14.19
C VAL A 16 17.05 11.71 -13.34
N GLN A 17 15.90 11.07 -13.19
CA GLN A 17 15.83 9.72 -12.59
C GLN A 17 16.43 8.72 -13.59
N PRO A 18 17.24 7.74 -13.12
CA PRO A 18 17.65 6.63 -13.96
C PRO A 18 16.42 5.95 -14.56
N ASN A 19 16.38 5.84 -15.90
CA ASN A 19 15.34 5.08 -16.56
C ASN A 19 15.68 3.58 -16.49
N GLY A 20 14.67 2.73 -16.45
CA GLY A 20 14.85 1.28 -16.30
C GLY A 20 13.54 0.57 -15.97
N PHE A 21 13.64 -0.59 -15.34
CA PHE A 21 12.47 -1.34 -14.88
C PHE A 21 11.79 -0.62 -13.71
N LEU A 22 10.81 0.21 -14.04
CA LEU A 22 10.02 0.91 -13.04
C LEU A 22 9.23 -0.10 -12.21
N ARG A 23 9.32 -0.05 -10.89
CA ARG A 23 8.38 -0.75 -9.99
C ARG A 23 7.26 0.18 -9.55
N GLU A 24 7.62 1.34 -9.04
CA GLU A 24 6.68 2.38 -8.61
C GLU A 24 7.35 3.75 -8.62
N THR A 25 6.56 4.79 -8.93
CA THR A 25 6.93 6.17 -8.67
C THR A 25 5.80 6.91 -7.98
N GLY A 26 6.16 7.77 -7.04
CA GLY A 26 5.24 8.33 -6.07
C GLY A 26 5.94 9.16 -5.01
N LEU A 27 5.20 9.46 -3.95
CA LEU A 27 5.72 9.99 -2.71
C LEU A 27 5.59 8.95 -1.60
N SER A 28 6.47 9.05 -0.61
CA SER A 28 6.41 8.24 0.60
C SER A 28 6.30 9.14 1.82
N PHE A 29 5.54 8.70 2.82
CA PHE A 29 5.27 9.43 4.04
C PHE A 29 5.57 8.54 5.24
N TYR A 30 6.31 9.07 6.20
CA TYR A 30 6.45 8.43 7.50
C TYR A 30 5.21 8.70 8.32
N LEU A 31 4.61 7.62 8.81
CA LEU A 31 3.39 7.67 9.60
C LEU A 31 3.69 7.23 11.04
N PRO A 32 2.94 7.72 12.02
CA PRO A 32 3.06 7.23 13.38
C PRO A 32 2.63 5.76 13.46
N GLU A 33 3.30 5.00 14.33
CA GLU A 33 2.99 3.58 14.57
C GLU A 33 1.61 3.35 15.21
N THR A 34 0.95 4.41 15.64
CA THR A 34 -0.40 4.39 16.21
C THR A 34 -1.49 4.05 15.20
N MET A 35 -1.20 4.03 13.90
CA MET A 35 -2.15 3.55 12.89
C MET A 35 -2.39 2.05 13.05
N GLU A 36 -3.66 1.62 13.00
CA GLU A 36 -4.06 0.23 13.28
C GLU A 36 -4.96 -0.39 12.23
N GLN A 37 -5.69 0.43 11.47
CA GLN A 37 -6.64 -0.06 10.47
C GLN A 37 -6.40 0.58 9.12
N LEU A 38 -6.69 -0.22 8.08
CA LEU A 38 -6.70 0.18 6.69
C LEU A 38 -8.09 -0.07 6.11
N LYS A 39 -8.65 0.93 5.44
CA LYS A 39 -9.85 0.81 4.61
C LYS A 39 -9.59 1.32 3.20
N TRP A 40 -10.17 0.69 2.19
CA TRP A 40 -10.01 1.13 0.81
C TRP A 40 -11.28 0.94 -0.02
N LYS A 41 -11.32 1.72 -1.09
CA LYS A 41 -12.18 1.50 -2.25
C LYS A 41 -11.37 1.76 -3.51
N ARG A 42 -11.49 0.91 -4.51
CA ARG A 42 -10.67 0.94 -5.72
C ARG A 42 -11.42 0.47 -6.95
N ARG A 43 -10.92 0.85 -8.12
CA ARG A 43 -11.33 0.30 -9.42
C ARG A 43 -10.48 -0.92 -9.74
N GLY A 44 -10.96 -2.09 -9.37
CA GLY A 44 -10.30 -3.35 -9.71
C GLY A 44 -10.45 -3.73 -11.18
N HIS A 45 -9.68 -4.75 -11.56
CA HIS A 45 -9.73 -5.32 -12.91
C HIS A 45 -11.08 -6.01 -13.17
N TRP A 46 -11.61 -6.68 -12.14
CA TRP A 46 -12.92 -7.32 -12.19
C TRP A 46 -13.97 -6.46 -11.50
N SER A 47 -15.21 -6.55 -11.99
CA SER A 47 -16.36 -5.89 -11.37
C SER A 47 -16.74 -6.51 -10.02
N TYR A 48 -16.40 -7.79 -9.80
CA TYR A 48 -16.69 -8.52 -8.59
C TYR A 48 -15.47 -9.28 -8.08
N TYR A 49 -15.32 -9.28 -6.76
CA TYR A 49 -14.36 -10.10 -6.02
C TYR A 49 -15.13 -10.79 -4.88
N PRO A 50 -14.83 -12.06 -4.56
CA PRO A 50 -15.42 -12.73 -3.41
C PRO A 50 -15.19 -11.98 -2.09
N ALA A 51 -16.06 -12.23 -1.11
CA ALA A 51 -15.89 -11.68 0.23
C ALA A 51 -14.58 -12.20 0.87
N GLY A 52 -13.84 -11.30 1.53
CA GLY A 52 -12.57 -11.63 2.19
C GLY A 52 -11.36 -11.69 1.24
N GLU A 53 -11.54 -11.35 -0.05
CA GLU A 53 -10.45 -11.33 -1.02
C GLU A 53 -9.39 -10.29 -0.67
N PHE A 54 -8.12 -10.65 -0.87
CA PHE A 54 -6.93 -9.91 -0.44
C PHE A 54 -6.90 -8.42 -0.82
N ALA A 55 -7.45 -8.10 -1.99
CA ALA A 55 -7.56 -6.75 -2.49
C ALA A 55 -8.86 -6.60 -3.29
N GLY A 56 -10.01 -6.89 -2.68
CA GLY A 56 -11.31 -6.62 -3.31
C GLY A 56 -11.48 -5.15 -3.75
N ASN A 57 -12.55 -4.85 -4.50
CA ASN A 57 -12.88 -3.48 -4.89
C ASN A 57 -13.13 -2.57 -3.68
N GLU A 58 -13.60 -3.13 -2.58
CA GLU A 58 -13.77 -2.47 -1.29
C GLU A 58 -13.31 -3.42 -0.19
N GLY A 59 -12.81 -2.87 0.91
CA GLY A 59 -12.44 -3.69 2.05
C GLY A 59 -11.85 -2.90 3.19
N GLU A 60 -11.68 -3.60 4.30
CA GLU A 60 -11.11 -3.09 5.54
C GLU A 60 -10.32 -4.21 6.21
N THR A 61 -9.19 -3.88 6.85
CA THR A 61 -8.35 -4.84 7.55
C THR A 61 -7.56 -4.18 8.67
N SER A 62 -7.16 -4.97 9.66
CA SER A 62 -6.16 -4.52 10.63
C SER A 62 -4.77 -4.56 10.01
N LEU A 63 -3.97 -3.54 10.33
CA LEU A 63 -2.56 -3.51 9.97
C LEU A 63 -1.77 -4.64 10.64
N TYR A 64 -2.21 -5.12 11.81
CA TYR A 64 -1.44 -6.05 12.63
C TYR A 64 -2.27 -7.30 12.99
N ASN A 65 -1.56 -8.41 13.19
CA ASN A 65 -2.13 -9.65 13.72
C ASN A 65 -1.16 -10.22 14.76
N PRO A 66 -1.59 -10.47 16.01
CA PRO A 66 -0.72 -11.06 17.02
C PRO A 66 -0.37 -12.53 16.71
N ASN A 67 -1.13 -13.20 15.84
CA ASN A 67 -0.85 -14.59 15.47
C ASN A 67 0.26 -14.64 14.42
N GLN A 68 1.43 -15.15 14.82
CA GLN A 68 2.53 -15.48 13.94
C GLN A 68 2.85 -16.97 14.07
N ALA A 69 2.59 -17.73 13.02
CA ALA A 69 2.97 -19.15 12.98
C ALA A 69 4.47 -19.27 12.71
N ALA A 70 5.18 -20.15 13.42
CA ALA A 70 6.59 -20.40 13.17
C ALA A 70 6.80 -21.14 11.83
N TYR A 71 8.03 -21.11 11.32
CA TYR A 71 8.37 -21.86 10.11
C TYR A 71 8.12 -23.37 10.30
N GLY A 72 7.40 -23.97 9.36
CA GLY A 72 7.01 -25.39 9.43
C GLY A 72 5.78 -25.67 10.29
N GLU A 73 5.26 -24.68 11.03
CA GLU A 73 4.01 -24.81 11.76
C GLU A 73 2.81 -24.40 10.90
N ARG A 74 1.67 -25.09 11.10
CA ARG A 74 0.44 -24.78 10.37
C ARG A 74 -0.19 -23.49 10.90
N PRO A 75 -0.40 -22.46 10.06
CA PRO A 75 -1.10 -21.24 10.48
C PRO A 75 -2.56 -21.53 10.82
N LYS A 76 -3.09 -20.82 11.82
CA LYS A 76 -4.49 -20.90 12.25
C LYS A 76 -5.35 -19.80 11.62
N GLN A 77 -4.72 -18.69 11.25
CA GLN A 77 -5.33 -17.56 10.57
C GLN A 77 -5.40 -17.79 9.04
N PRO A 78 -6.28 -17.06 8.32
CA PRO A 78 -6.24 -16.99 6.87
C PRO A 78 -4.94 -16.35 6.36
N TRP A 79 -4.53 -16.75 5.16
CA TRP A 79 -3.30 -16.27 4.52
C TRP A 79 -3.17 -14.74 4.48
N GLN A 80 -4.25 -13.99 4.18
CA GLN A 80 -4.19 -12.53 4.14
C GLN A 80 -3.83 -11.88 5.49
N MET A 81 -4.03 -12.60 6.60
CA MET A 81 -3.73 -12.15 7.96
C MET A 81 -2.33 -12.60 8.44
N ASP A 82 -1.61 -13.40 7.65
CA ASP A 82 -0.21 -13.71 7.94
C ASP A 82 0.64 -12.43 7.85
N THR A 83 1.77 -12.45 8.54
CA THR A 83 2.73 -11.33 8.56
C THR A 83 4.04 -11.68 7.87
N HIS A 84 4.34 -12.98 7.71
CA HIS A 84 5.61 -13.51 7.21
C HIS A 84 5.41 -14.39 5.98
N ASN A 85 6.40 -14.40 5.09
CA ASN A 85 6.47 -15.30 3.92
C ASN A 85 7.83 -15.98 3.89
N TYR A 86 7.97 -17.03 4.70
CA TYR A 86 9.24 -17.68 4.93
C TYR A 86 9.99 -18.10 3.65
N TYR A 87 9.26 -18.52 2.61
CA TYR A 87 9.88 -18.97 1.36
C TYR A 87 10.19 -17.85 0.35
N TYR A 88 9.32 -16.84 0.26
CA TYR A 88 9.39 -15.85 -0.83
C TYR A 88 10.23 -14.61 -0.51
N TRP A 89 10.20 -14.13 0.74
CA TRP A 89 10.84 -12.87 1.10
C TRP A 89 11.69 -12.94 2.37
N ALA A 90 11.86 -14.15 2.93
CA ALA A 90 12.46 -14.33 4.26
C ALA A 90 11.82 -13.33 5.25
N ASP A 91 12.65 -12.48 5.88
CA ASP A 91 12.21 -11.48 6.85
C ASP A 91 12.06 -10.06 6.27
N ALA A 92 12.38 -9.82 5.00
CA ALA A 92 12.34 -8.46 4.43
C ALA A 92 10.91 -7.89 4.47
N GLY A 93 10.70 -6.80 5.21
CA GLY A 93 9.37 -6.20 5.44
C GLY A 93 8.53 -6.90 6.52
N ALA A 94 9.10 -7.89 7.21
CA ALA A 94 8.56 -8.50 8.43
C ALA A 94 9.56 -8.47 9.60
N ASN A 95 10.78 -8.00 9.37
CA ASN A 95 11.90 -7.88 10.31
C ASN A 95 11.75 -6.73 11.31
N CYS A 96 10.60 -6.65 11.98
CA CYS A 96 10.32 -5.69 13.05
C CYS A 96 9.38 -6.34 14.07
N ASP A 97 9.24 -5.74 15.25
CA ASP A 97 8.47 -6.34 16.36
C ASP A 97 6.98 -6.48 16.07
N ARG A 98 6.43 -5.62 15.21
CA ARG A 98 5.00 -5.57 14.86
C ARG A 98 4.82 -5.46 13.35
N PRO A 99 5.07 -6.55 12.60
CA PRO A 99 5.00 -6.55 11.14
C PRO A 99 3.57 -6.42 10.65
N LEU A 100 3.43 -5.83 9.46
CA LEU A 100 2.12 -5.66 8.83
C LEU A 100 1.56 -6.99 8.33
N THR A 101 0.23 -7.14 8.35
CA THR A 101 -0.45 -8.24 7.68
C THR A 101 -0.22 -8.15 6.18
N GLN A 102 -0.29 -9.29 5.50
CA GLN A 102 -0.15 -9.36 4.05
C GLN A 102 -1.16 -8.45 3.36
N MET A 103 -2.42 -8.48 3.82
CA MET A 103 -3.49 -7.65 3.27
C MET A 103 -3.18 -6.16 3.36
N ALA A 104 -2.56 -5.71 4.47
CA ALA A 104 -2.15 -4.33 4.68
C ALA A 104 -0.95 -3.90 3.83
N LYS A 105 0.02 -4.81 3.65
CA LYS A 105 1.22 -4.59 2.80
C LYS A 105 0.88 -4.47 1.31
N GLY A 106 -0.09 -5.28 0.86
CA GLY A 106 -0.43 -5.42 -0.54
C GLY A 106 -0.89 -4.09 -1.17
N MET A 107 -0.29 -3.72 -2.29
CA MET A 107 -0.67 -2.53 -3.04
C MET A 107 -2.14 -2.59 -3.45
N LYS A 108 -2.85 -1.50 -3.18
CA LYS A 108 -4.19 -1.25 -3.71
C LYS A 108 -4.01 -0.29 -4.89
N GLU A 109 -4.15 -0.84 -6.09
CA GLU A 109 -4.09 -0.05 -7.32
C GLU A 109 -5.42 0.66 -7.59
N ASN A 110 -5.35 1.79 -8.31
CA ASN A 110 -6.51 2.53 -8.81
C ASN A 110 -7.51 2.84 -7.68
N ILE A 111 -7.01 3.37 -6.57
CA ILE A 111 -7.84 3.68 -5.40
C ILE A 111 -8.73 4.89 -5.69
N TYR A 112 -9.98 4.81 -5.26
CA TYR A 112 -10.82 5.98 -5.03
C TYR A 112 -10.47 6.64 -3.70
N TYR A 113 -10.27 5.80 -2.67
CA TYR A 113 -9.71 6.21 -1.40
C TYR A 113 -8.88 5.09 -0.75
N TYR A 114 -7.91 5.50 0.07
CA TYR A 114 -7.11 4.64 0.94
C TYR A 114 -6.95 5.32 2.29
N THR A 115 -7.62 4.80 3.31
CA THR A 115 -7.73 5.41 4.64
C THR A 115 -6.96 4.59 5.66
N LEU A 116 -6.03 5.24 6.36
CA LEU A 116 -5.34 4.70 7.54
C LEU A 116 -5.84 5.44 8.77
N ASN A 117 -6.17 4.70 9.82
CA ASN A 117 -6.65 5.30 11.07
C ASN A 117 -6.05 4.62 12.31
N ALA A 118 -6.05 5.34 13.43
CA ALA A 118 -5.51 4.90 14.72
C ALA A 118 -6.56 4.17 15.59
N GLY A 119 -7.33 3.25 14.99
CA GLY A 119 -8.39 2.50 15.67
C GLY A 119 -9.69 3.30 15.90
N ASN A 120 -9.71 4.58 15.51
CA ASN A 120 -10.92 5.39 15.45
C ASN A 120 -10.98 6.16 14.12
N PRO A 121 -12.16 6.29 13.46
CA PRO A 121 -12.26 6.95 12.16
C PRO A 121 -11.89 8.45 12.14
N SER A 122 -11.86 9.10 13.31
CA SER A 122 -11.60 10.54 13.44
C SER A 122 -10.11 10.89 13.57
N THR A 123 -9.23 9.88 13.67
CA THR A 123 -7.78 10.07 13.83
C THR A 123 -7.07 9.26 12.76
N GLY A 124 -6.74 9.90 11.65
CA GLY A 124 -6.17 9.19 10.52
C GLY A 124 -5.80 10.11 9.37
N LEU A 125 -5.69 9.50 8.19
CA LEU A 125 -5.63 10.20 6.92
C LEU A 125 -6.27 9.34 5.84
N SER A 126 -6.73 9.99 4.78
CA SER A 126 -7.21 9.34 3.57
C SER A 126 -6.53 9.92 2.35
N VAL A 127 -5.89 9.05 1.55
CA VAL A 127 -5.50 9.41 0.19
C VAL A 127 -6.74 9.34 -0.70
N ILE A 128 -7.01 10.39 -1.48
CA ILE A 128 -8.20 10.49 -2.33
C ILE A 128 -7.79 10.63 -3.80
N SER A 129 -8.41 9.84 -4.68
CA SER A 129 -8.22 9.91 -6.14
C SER A 129 -9.55 9.58 -6.84
N PRO A 130 -10.42 10.58 -7.06
CA PRO A 130 -11.76 10.35 -7.62
C PRO A 130 -11.74 9.69 -9.01
N ASP A 131 -10.65 9.87 -9.76
CA ASP A 131 -10.38 9.30 -11.08
C ASP A 131 -9.70 7.91 -11.05
N ALA A 132 -9.40 7.39 -9.85
CA ALA A 132 -8.73 6.12 -9.64
C ALA A 132 -7.39 6.01 -10.39
N SER A 133 -6.60 7.09 -10.37
CA SER A 133 -5.28 7.19 -11.01
C SER A 133 -4.10 6.95 -10.06
N VAL A 134 -4.38 6.83 -8.75
CA VAL A 134 -3.37 6.62 -7.71
C VAL A 134 -3.40 5.17 -7.20
N ALA A 135 -2.24 4.65 -6.79
CA ALA A 135 -2.12 3.42 -6.04
C ALA A 135 -1.52 3.70 -4.65
N CYS A 136 -1.85 2.89 -3.66
CA CYS A 136 -1.31 3.02 -2.30
C CYS A 136 -0.86 1.67 -1.76
N ARG A 137 0.25 1.68 -1.02
CA ARG A 137 0.69 0.53 -0.22
C ARG A 137 1.37 0.98 1.06
N SER A 138 1.35 0.13 2.07
CA SER A 138 2.07 0.38 3.31
C SER A 138 3.30 -0.54 3.43
N ASN A 139 4.31 -0.10 4.17
CA ASN A 139 5.46 -0.90 4.55
C ASN A 139 5.89 -0.56 5.96
N LYS A 140 6.63 -1.47 6.59
CA LYS A 140 7.29 -1.21 7.88
C LYS A 140 8.77 -1.46 7.74
N ARG A 141 9.58 -0.52 8.22
CA ARG A 141 11.04 -0.66 8.28
C ARG A 141 11.44 -1.56 9.45
N ALA A 142 12.69 -1.99 9.46
CA ALA A 142 13.25 -2.79 10.55
C ALA A 142 13.21 -2.08 11.92
N ASP A 143 13.27 -0.74 11.92
CA ASP A 143 13.17 0.11 13.12
C ASP A 143 11.72 0.36 13.58
N GLY A 144 10.73 -0.26 12.93
CA GLY A 144 9.32 -0.07 13.23
C GLY A 144 8.66 1.11 12.51
N GLN A 145 9.39 1.97 11.81
CA GLN A 145 8.78 3.11 11.13
C GLN A 145 7.76 2.64 10.07
N LEU A 146 6.49 3.04 10.24
CA LEU A 146 5.43 2.83 9.27
C LEU A 146 5.60 3.82 8.11
N ILE A 147 5.53 3.31 6.89
CA ILE A 147 5.61 4.11 5.66
C ILE A 147 4.35 3.89 4.84
N LEU A 148 3.73 4.97 4.40
CA LEU A 148 2.74 4.97 3.33
C LEU A 148 3.42 5.39 2.03
N TYR A 149 3.25 4.59 0.98
CA TYR A 149 3.58 4.93 -0.39
C TYR A 149 2.32 5.32 -1.14
N VAL A 150 2.37 6.46 -1.81
CA VAL A 150 1.31 6.97 -2.67
C VAL A 150 1.89 7.14 -4.06
N ASN A 151 1.46 6.28 -4.98
CA ASN A 151 2.09 6.08 -6.28
C ASN A 151 1.21 6.61 -7.41
N ASN A 152 1.79 7.39 -8.30
CA ASN A 152 1.14 7.84 -9.54
C ASN A 152 1.49 6.92 -10.73
N ARG A 153 2.57 6.13 -10.63
CA ARG A 153 2.87 5.05 -11.59
C ARG A 153 3.36 3.82 -10.85
N TRP A 154 3.05 2.66 -11.40
CA TRP A 154 3.47 1.37 -10.87
C TRP A 154 3.42 0.31 -11.98
N ASP A 155 4.32 -0.66 -11.87
CA ASP A 155 4.49 -1.75 -12.82
C ASP A 155 5.08 -2.98 -12.08
N TYR A 156 5.22 -4.09 -12.78
CA TYR A 156 5.54 -5.40 -12.21
C TYR A 156 6.76 -6.07 -12.86
N PRO A 157 7.91 -5.38 -12.90
CA PRO A 157 9.08 -5.88 -13.63
C PRO A 157 9.59 -7.22 -13.10
N GLU A 158 9.33 -7.54 -11.83
CA GLU A 158 9.78 -8.79 -11.20
C GLU A 158 9.10 -10.05 -11.76
N ILE A 159 7.95 -9.90 -12.44
CA ILE A 159 7.21 -11.02 -13.04
C ILE A 159 7.19 -10.97 -14.57
N ALA A 160 8.07 -10.19 -15.21
CA ALA A 160 8.11 -9.97 -16.66
C ALA A 160 8.37 -11.24 -17.51
N TRP A 161 8.58 -12.40 -16.88
CA TRP A 161 8.75 -13.70 -17.53
C TRP A 161 7.44 -14.24 -18.11
N GLY A 162 6.95 -13.60 -19.16
CA GLY A 162 5.75 -13.99 -19.89
C GLY A 162 4.43 -13.46 -19.31
N ASN A 163 4.48 -12.73 -18.18
CA ASN A 163 3.31 -12.03 -17.66
C ASN A 163 3.21 -10.61 -18.24
N TYR A 164 2.01 -10.04 -18.13
CA TYR A 164 1.77 -8.65 -18.47
C TYR A 164 2.61 -7.71 -17.59
N CYS A 165 3.32 -6.77 -18.23
CA CYS A 165 3.99 -5.62 -17.63
C CYS A 165 3.64 -4.39 -18.46
N LYS A 166 3.48 -3.24 -17.83
CA LYS A 166 3.13 -1.98 -18.51
C LYS A 166 4.32 -1.37 -19.26
N THR A 167 5.54 -1.77 -18.91
CA THR A 167 6.80 -1.25 -19.47
C THR A 167 6.91 0.27 -19.37
N LEU A 168 6.55 0.82 -18.21
CA LEU A 168 6.52 2.27 -17.99
C LEU A 168 7.92 2.86 -17.84
N GLU A 169 8.14 4.03 -18.43
CA GLU A 169 9.33 4.83 -18.17
C GLU A 169 9.25 5.56 -16.82
N ALA A 170 10.39 5.65 -16.15
CA ALA A 170 10.49 6.33 -14.86
C ALA A 170 10.55 7.87 -15.00
N ASN A 171 10.95 8.40 -16.16
CA ASN A 171 11.30 9.82 -16.35
C ASN A 171 10.40 10.48 -17.42
N PRO A 172 9.84 11.69 -17.19
CA PRO A 172 9.78 12.38 -15.90
C PRO A 172 8.88 11.65 -14.92
N CYS A 173 9.28 11.66 -13.66
CA CYS A 173 8.44 11.22 -12.56
C CYS A 173 7.68 12.43 -12.03
N PHE A 174 6.36 12.41 -12.20
CA PHE A 174 5.47 13.48 -11.79
C PHE A 174 4.13 12.93 -11.33
N GLY A 175 3.41 13.74 -10.59
CA GLY A 175 2.08 13.37 -10.13
C GLY A 175 1.40 14.45 -9.31
N LYS A 176 0.13 14.19 -9.07
CA LYS A 176 -0.71 14.91 -8.11
C LYS A 176 -1.17 13.92 -7.06
N ILE A 177 -1.04 14.29 -5.79
CA ILE A 177 -1.47 13.51 -4.64
C ILE A 177 -2.36 14.39 -3.77
N GLU A 178 -3.46 13.82 -3.31
CA GLU A 178 -4.40 14.47 -2.41
C GLU A 178 -4.60 13.61 -1.16
N ILE A 179 -4.43 14.25 0.00
CA ILE A 179 -4.60 13.63 1.32
C ILE A 179 -5.57 14.49 2.13
N ILE A 180 -6.49 13.85 2.86
CA ILE A 180 -7.38 14.47 3.84
C ILE A 180 -7.03 13.90 5.21
N PHE A 181 -6.95 14.77 6.23
CA PHE A 181 -6.69 14.39 7.63
C PHE A 181 -7.98 14.42 8.46
#